data_AF-A0A356RD12-F1
#
_entry.id   AF-A0A356RD12-F1
#
_cell.length_a   1.000
_cell.length_b   1.000
_cell.length_c   1.000
_cell.angle_alpha   90.00
_cell.angle_beta   90.00
_cell.angle_gamma   90.00
#
_symmetry.space_group_name_H-M   'P 1'
#
loop_
_entity.id
_entity.type
_entity.pdbx_description
1 polymer ?
#
loop_
_entity_poly.entity_id
_entity_poly.type
_entity_poly.pdbx_seq_one_letter_code
_entity_poly.pdbx_strand_id
1 'polypeptide(L)'
;MKTILMSILVLGVATPVFADPIGNPEFRHPVIKDHGGIVALPDAALPPQKNSKVIIDMTSDERSGGVLKGFDRAALILNQYTQASAGIEHGFKMAVILHGAATKAALSHKAYAKHANSYMKDLGKTQNPDLALIRELKNAGVDIYVCGQAAAHHGYATSDIAPDVKIAVSAATVNINLQMDNYAYISFK
;
A
#
# COMPACT_ATOMS: atom_id res chain seq x y z
N MET A 1 1.45 44.06 -59.38
CA MET A 1 1.10 43.90 -57.96
C MET A 1 0.74 42.43 -57.74
N LYS A 2 1.59 41.64 -57.08
CA LYS A 2 1.32 40.24 -56.74
C LYS A 2 1.16 40.15 -55.22
N THR A 3 -0.07 39.95 -54.77
CA THR A 3 -0.43 39.82 -53.37
C THR A 3 -0.06 38.42 -52.89
N ILE A 4 0.89 38.31 -51.96
CA ILE A 4 1.28 37.05 -51.32
C ILE A 4 0.34 36.87 -50.12
N LEU A 5 -0.55 35.88 -50.18
CA LEU A 5 -1.33 35.44 -49.01
C LEU A 5 -0.44 34.55 -48.15
N MET A 6 -0.17 35.00 -46.93
CA MET A 6 0.56 34.25 -45.91
C MET A 6 -0.45 33.47 -45.08
N SER A 7 -0.60 32.17 -45.37
CA SER A 7 -1.47 31.27 -44.62
C SER A 7 -0.84 30.99 -43.25
N ILE A 8 -1.44 31.55 -42.19
CA ILE A 8 -1.08 31.26 -40.80
C ILE A 8 -1.70 29.90 -40.45
N LEU A 9 -0.85 28.88 -40.30
CA LEU A 9 -1.24 27.55 -39.82
C LEU A 9 -1.34 27.61 -38.29
N VAL A 10 -2.56 27.69 -37.77
CA VAL A 10 -2.83 27.57 -36.33
C VAL A 10 -2.78 26.09 -35.98
N LEU A 11 -1.66 25.62 -35.39
CA LEU A 11 -1.62 24.31 -34.74
C LEU A 11 -2.46 24.38 -33.46
N GLY A 12 -3.66 23.80 -33.50
CA GLY A 12 -4.47 23.60 -32.31
C GLY A 12 -3.79 22.62 -31.36
N VAL A 13 -3.42 23.09 -30.17
CA VAL A 13 -2.91 22.23 -29.10
C VAL A 13 -4.12 21.51 -28.50
N ALA A 14 -4.34 20.25 -28.89
CA ALA A 14 -5.37 19.42 -28.28
C ALA A 14 -4.94 19.09 -26.84
N THR A 15 -5.54 19.76 -25.86
CA THR A 15 -5.43 19.34 -24.46
C THR A 15 -6.15 18.00 -24.32
N PRO A 16 -5.48 16.93 -23.85
CA PRO A 16 -6.14 15.65 -23.66
C PRO A 16 -7.23 15.82 -22.61
N VAL A 17 -8.49 15.70 -23.03
CA VAL A 17 -9.63 15.63 -22.11
C VAL A 17 -9.63 14.21 -21.56
N PHE A 18 -9.22 14.06 -20.30
CA PHE A 18 -9.30 12.78 -19.61
C PHE A 18 -10.76 12.45 -19.31
N ALA A 19 -11.19 11.23 -19.66
CA ALA A 19 -12.57 10.78 -19.48
C ALA A 19 -12.91 10.64 -17.99
N ASP A 20 -14.16 10.99 -17.65
CA ASP A 20 -14.72 10.87 -16.30
C ASP A 20 -14.70 9.39 -15.80
N PRO A 21 -14.17 9.08 -14.60
CA PRO A 21 -13.96 7.71 -14.11
C PRO A 21 -15.23 6.86 -13.89
N ILE A 22 -16.43 7.39 -14.09
CA ILE A 22 -17.71 6.72 -13.79
C ILE A 22 -18.14 5.68 -14.86
N GLY A 23 -17.35 5.49 -15.92
CA GLY A 23 -17.58 4.50 -16.99
C GLY A 23 -16.90 3.16 -16.73
N ASN A 24 -15.95 2.80 -17.60
CA ASN A 24 -15.04 1.66 -17.43
C ASN A 24 -13.68 2.18 -16.95
N PRO A 25 -13.47 2.37 -15.63
CA PRO A 25 -12.21 2.87 -15.12
C PRO A 25 -11.06 1.92 -15.49
N GLU A 26 -10.03 2.47 -16.12
CA GLU A 26 -8.79 1.74 -16.41
C GLU A 26 -7.91 1.75 -15.14
N PHE A 27 -7.95 0.65 -14.39
CA PHE A 27 -7.11 0.51 -13.20
C PHE A 27 -5.67 0.16 -13.59
N ARG A 28 -4.72 0.91 -13.04
CA ARG A 28 -3.28 0.74 -13.29
C ARG A 28 -2.54 0.29 -12.02
N HIS A 29 -1.45 -0.43 -12.26
CA HIS A 29 -0.60 -1.05 -11.23
C HIS A 29 0.89 -0.81 -11.53
N PRO A 30 1.38 0.43 -11.43
CA PRO A 30 2.74 0.79 -11.85
C PRO A 30 3.83 0.02 -11.08
N VAL A 31 3.67 -0.18 -9.77
CA VAL A 31 4.69 -0.81 -8.90
C VAL A 31 4.25 -2.17 -8.39
N ILE A 32 3.20 -2.20 -7.56
CA ILE A 32 2.67 -3.46 -7.00
C ILE A 32 1.66 -4.00 -7.99
N LYS A 33 1.94 -5.16 -8.58
CA LYS A 33 1.09 -5.78 -9.60
C LYS A 33 -0.14 -6.39 -8.93
N ASP A 34 -1.26 -6.39 -9.65
CA ASP A 34 -2.54 -7.00 -9.24
C ASP A 34 -3.19 -6.48 -7.93
N HIS A 35 -2.57 -5.50 -7.27
CA HIS A 35 -3.04 -4.93 -6.01
C HIS A 35 -3.03 -3.41 -6.03
N GLY A 36 -4.02 -2.81 -5.37
CA GLY A 36 -4.09 -1.37 -5.23
C GLY A 36 -4.22 -0.64 -6.56
N GLY A 37 -5.21 -1.02 -7.36
CA GLY A 37 -5.52 -0.38 -8.63
C GLY A 37 -5.82 1.11 -8.47
N ILE A 38 -5.20 1.94 -9.29
CA ILE A 38 -5.40 3.39 -9.32
C ILE A 38 -6.01 3.84 -10.65
N VAL A 39 -6.69 4.98 -10.61
CA VAL A 39 -7.06 5.75 -11.81
C VAL A 39 -6.15 6.98 -11.88
N ALA A 40 -5.60 7.26 -13.06
CA ALA A 40 -4.74 8.43 -13.26
C ALA A 40 -5.58 9.73 -13.31
N LEU A 41 -5.25 10.68 -12.44
CA LEU A 41 -5.91 11.99 -12.35
C LEU A 41 -4.84 13.11 -12.41
N PRO A 42 -4.33 13.47 -13.60
CA PRO A 42 -3.20 14.40 -13.73
C PRO A 42 -3.53 15.84 -13.32
N ASP A 43 -4.79 16.25 -13.45
CA ASP A 43 -5.25 17.61 -13.13
C ASP A 43 -5.97 17.69 -11.77
N ALA A 44 -5.72 16.73 -10.89
CA ALA A 44 -6.31 16.73 -9.55
C ALA A 44 -5.79 17.92 -8.72
N ALA A 45 -6.70 18.55 -7.97
CA ALA A 45 -6.37 19.73 -7.14
C ALA A 45 -5.33 19.46 -6.03
N LEU A 46 -5.18 18.19 -5.61
CA LEU A 46 -4.23 17.76 -4.57
C LEU A 46 -3.44 16.52 -5.05
N PRO A 47 -2.38 16.71 -5.86
CA PRO A 47 -1.56 15.61 -6.33
C PRO A 47 -0.60 15.10 -5.24
N PRO A 48 -0.11 13.84 -5.33
CA PRO A 48 0.97 13.35 -4.49
C PRO A 48 2.22 14.24 -4.54
N GLN A 49 2.86 14.44 -3.39
CA GLN A 49 4.06 15.29 -3.26
C GLN A 49 5.33 14.46 -3.07
N LYS A 50 6.45 14.94 -3.61
CA LYS A 50 7.78 14.34 -3.41
C LYS A 50 8.20 14.45 -1.95
N ASN A 51 9.10 13.57 -1.52
CA ASN A 51 9.62 13.52 -0.14
C ASN A 51 8.55 13.28 0.96
N SER A 52 7.31 12.94 0.59
CA SER A 52 6.26 12.59 1.55
C SER A 52 6.64 11.34 2.35
N LYS A 53 6.22 11.30 3.61
CA LYS A 53 6.42 10.16 4.49
C LYS A 53 5.08 9.76 5.10
N VAL A 54 4.76 8.48 5.10
CA VAL A 54 3.49 7.99 5.64
C VAL A 54 3.68 6.72 6.47
N ILE A 55 3.05 6.70 7.64
CA ILE A 55 2.88 5.50 8.46
C ILE A 55 1.41 5.07 8.37
N ILE A 56 1.19 3.85 7.93
CA ILE A 56 -0.14 3.23 7.85
C ILE A 56 -0.30 2.30 9.05
N ASP A 57 -1.22 2.64 9.93
CA ASP A 57 -1.57 1.86 11.10
C ASP A 57 -2.78 0.98 10.81
N MET A 58 -2.58 -0.35 10.82
CA MET A 58 -3.60 -1.33 10.47
C MET A 58 -4.02 -2.13 11.70
N THR A 59 -5.31 -2.06 12.05
CA THR A 59 -5.90 -2.83 13.15
C THR A 59 -6.88 -3.92 12.72
N SER A 60 -7.51 -3.76 11.55
CA SER A 60 -8.56 -4.66 11.07
C SER A 60 -8.01 -5.84 10.28
N ASP A 61 -8.73 -6.96 10.34
CA ASP A 61 -8.48 -8.18 9.57
C ASP A 61 -9.40 -8.34 8.35
N GLU A 62 -10.10 -7.26 7.94
CA GLU A 62 -10.92 -7.23 6.73
C GLU A 62 -10.12 -7.70 5.51
N ARG A 63 -10.77 -8.49 4.65
CA ARG A 63 -10.14 -9.09 3.48
C ARG A 63 -10.68 -8.51 2.17
N SER A 64 -9.79 -8.30 1.23
CA SER A 64 -10.07 -7.97 -0.17
C SER A 64 -9.24 -8.89 -1.06
N GLY A 65 -9.85 -9.59 -2.01
CA GLY A 65 -9.11 -10.53 -2.88
C GLY A 65 -8.34 -11.63 -2.14
N GLY A 66 -8.72 -11.97 -0.90
CA GLY A 66 -8.04 -12.96 -0.06
C GLY A 66 -6.87 -12.43 0.77
N VAL A 67 -6.41 -11.19 0.54
CA VAL A 67 -5.38 -10.52 1.34
C VAL A 67 -6.00 -9.51 2.30
N LEU A 68 -5.22 -9.03 3.26
CA LEU A 68 -5.61 -7.95 4.16
C LEU A 68 -5.93 -6.69 3.34
N LYS A 69 -7.14 -6.16 3.48
CA LYS A 69 -7.59 -4.97 2.77
C LYS A 69 -6.71 -3.75 3.05
N GLY A 70 -6.09 -3.69 4.25
CA GLY A 70 -5.10 -2.68 4.58
C GLY A 70 -3.88 -2.71 3.66
N PHE A 71 -3.36 -3.89 3.32
CA PHE A 71 -2.23 -4.01 2.39
C PHE A 71 -2.59 -3.62 0.97
N ASP A 72 -3.79 -4.00 0.50
CA ASP A 72 -4.27 -3.59 -0.82
C ASP A 72 -4.38 -2.05 -0.93
N ARG A 73 -4.82 -1.38 0.14
CA ARG A 73 -4.81 0.09 0.23
C ARG A 73 -3.41 0.68 0.31
N ALA A 74 -2.46 0.01 0.98
CA ALA A 74 -1.05 0.45 0.99
C ALA A 74 -0.44 0.37 -0.42
N ALA A 75 -0.71 -0.72 -1.14
CA ALA A 75 -0.33 -0.88 -2.54
C ALA A 75 -0.94 0.24 -3.41
N LEU A 76 -2.22 0.61 -3.17
CA LEU A 76 -2.89 1.70 -3.88
C LEU A 76 -2.15 3.02 -3.69
N ILE A 77 -1.82 3.38 -2.46
CA ILE A 77 -1.08 4.61 -2.16
C ILE A 77 0.28 4.61 -2.85
N LEU A 78 1.03 3.50 -2.77
CA LEU A 78 2.34 3.40 -3.40
C LEU A 78 2.28 3.52 -4.94
N ASN A 79 1.29 2.85 -5.55
CA ASN A 79 1.01 2.94 -6.98
C ASN A 79 0.63 4.38 -7.37
N GLN A 80 -0.18 5.05 -6.56
CA GLN A 80 -0.63 6.43 -6.79
C GLN A 80 0.55 7.42 -6.76
N TYR A 81 1.42 7.32 -5.76
CA TYR A 81 2.60 8.18 -5.65
C TYR A 81 3.59 7.95 -6.79
N THR A 82 3.77 6.71 -7.22
CA THR A 82 4.66 6.39 -8.34
C THR A 82 4.12 6.92 -9.67
N GLN A 83 2.82 6.74 -9.93
CA GLN A 83 2.16 7.31 -11.11
C GLN A 83 2.32 8.83 -11.21
N ALA A 84 2.39 9.52 -10.07
CA ALA A 84 2.56 10.96 -9.99
C ALA A 84 4.03 11.44 -10.03
N SER A 85 4.99 10.57 -10.36
CA SER A 85 6.43 10.90 -10.30
C SER A 85 6.86 11.44 -8.92
N ALA A 86 6.26 10.87 -7.88
CA ALA A 86 6.51 11.17 -6.48
C ALA A 86 6.74 9.89 -5.66
N GLY A 87 7.08 8.77 -6.32
CA GLY A 87 7.32 7.48 -5.67
C GLY A 87 8.60 7.43 -4.84
N ILE A 88 9.01 6.21 -4.46
CA ILE A 88 10.17 5.95 -3.58
C ILE A 88 11.46 6.57 -4.14
N GLU A 89 11.64 6.49 -5.46
CA GLU A 89 12.77 7.10 -6.20
C GLU A 89 12.83 8.63 -6.08
N HIS A 90 11.73 9.26 -5.65
CA HIS A 90 11.59 10.70 -5.42
C HIS A 90 11.39 11.03 -3.94
N GLY A 91 11.89 10.16 -3.05
CA GLY A 91 11.97 10.41 -1.61
C GLY A 91 10.72 10.04 -0.83
N PHE A 92 9.71 9.44 -1.47
CA PHE A 92 8.57 8.89 -0.73
C PHE A 92 9.04 7.81 0.23
N LYS A 93 8.47 7.79 1.44
CA LYS A 93 8.70 6.73 2.42
C LYS A 93 7.38 6.24 2.95
N MET A 94 7.21 4.93 2.98
CA MET A 94 6.05 4.29 3.56
C MET A 94 6.48 3.27 4.61
N ALA A 95 5.82 3.33 5.75
CA ALA A 95 5.87 2.29 6.75
C ALA A 95 4.45 1.77 7.03
N VAL A 96 4.33 0.51 7.39
CA VAL A 96 3.10 -0.15 7.83
C VAL A 96 3.34 -0.72 9.22
N ILE A 97 2.39 -0.54 10.13
CA ILE A 97 2.39 -1.19 11.44
C ILE A 97 1.11 -2.00 11.63
N LEU A 98 1.29 -3.29 11.92
CA LEU A 98 0.21 -4.24 12.17
C LEU A 98 0.00 -4.40 13.68
N HIS A 99 -1.22 -4.23 14.15
CA HIS A 99 -1.63 -4.65 15.49
C HIS A 99 -3.13 -4.99 15.54
N GLY A 100 -3.65 -5.31 16.72
CA GLY A 100 -5.03 -5.80 16.83
C GLY A 100 -5.26 -7.05 15.96
N ALA A 101 -6.40 -7.13 15.29
CA ALA A 101 -6.73 -8.29 14.45
C ALA A 101 -5.76 -8.47 13.26
N ALA A 102 -5.21 -7.36 12.74
CA ALA A 102 -4.23 -7.38 11.65
C ALA A 102 -2.92 -8.11 12.00
N THR A 103 -2.61 -8.29 13.29
CA THR A 103 -1.37 -8.94 13.77
C THR A 103 -1.15 -10.31 13.12
N LYS A 104 -2.23 -11.07 12.87
CA LYS A 104 -2.16 -12.41 12.26
C LYS A 104 -1.56 -12.41 10.85
N ALA A 105 -1.67 -11.30 10.11
CA ALA A 105 -1.11 -11.17 8.77
C ALA A 105 0.44 -11.19 8.76
N ALA A 106 1.08 -10.90 9.89
CA ALA A 106 2.53 -10.91 10.04
C ALA A 106 3.16 -12.32 10.17
N LEU A 107 2.34 -13.36 10.34
CA LEU A 107 2.81 -14.70 10.67
C LEU A 107 3.48 -15.39 9.46
N SER A 108 4.48 -16.22 9.72
CA SER A 108 4.95 -17.20 8.74
C SER A 108 3.82 -18.15 8.33
N HIS A 109 3.93 -18.82 7.18
CA HIS A 109 2.93 -19.81 6.77
C HIS A 109 2.70 -20.89 7.85
N LYS A 110 3.77 -21.39 8.47
CA LYS A 110 3.71 -22.40 9.54
C LYS A 110 2.93 -21.90 10.76
N ALA A 111 3.23 -20.68 11.22
CA ALA A 111 2.53 -20.11 12.36
C ALA A 111 1.07 -19.75 12.03
N TYR A 112 0.81 -19.21 10.84
CA TYR A 112 -0.54 -18.93 10.37
C TYR A 112 -1.41 -20.19 10.37
N ALA A 113 -0.88 -21.31 9.85
CA ALA A 113 -1.53 -22.62 9.88
C ALA A 113 -1.84 -23.09 11.31
N LYS A 114 -0.88 -22.94 12.23
CA LYS A 114 -1.04 -23.31 13.65
C LYS A 114 -2.22 -22.56 14.28
N HIS A 115 -2.34 -21.25 13.99
CA HIS A 115 -3.37 -20.35 14.51
C HIS A 115 -4.62 -20.22 13.61
N ALA A 116 -4.76 -21.10 12.60
CA ALA A 116 -5.98 -21.21 11.80
C ALA A 116 -7.07 -21.96 12.56
N ASN A 117 -8.33 -21.56 12.38
CA ASN A 117 -9.48 -22.31 12.90
C ASN A 117 -9.65 -23.64 12.14
N SER A 118 -10.45 -24.56 12.69
CA SER A 118 -10.68 -25.89 12.10
C SER A 118 -11.19 -25.80 10.66
N TYR A 119 -12.17 -24.94 10.41
CA TYR A 119 -12.73 -24.72 9.08
C TYR A 119 -11.66 -24.39 8.02
N MET A 120 -10.74 -23.48 8.32
CA MET A 120 -9.67 -23.11 7.39
C MET A 120 -8.64 -24.23 7.20
N LYS A 121 -8.42 -25.07 8.22
CA LYS A 121 -7.56 -26.26 8.11
C LYS A 121 -8.20 -27.31 7.22
N ASP A 122 -9.49 -27.55 7.37
CA ASP A 122 -10.25 -28.52 6.56
C ASP A 122 -10.28 -28.10 5.07
N LEU A 123 -10.32 -26.80 4.80
CA LEU A 123 -10.19 -26.24 3.45
C LEU A 123 -8.76 -26.24 2.89
N GLY A 124 -7.76 -26.71 3.64
CA GLY A 124 -6.35 -26.64 3.25
C GLY A 124 -5.79 -25.22 3.17
N LYS A 125 -6.55 -24.19 3.60
CA LYS A 125 -6.17 -22.77 3.57
C LYS A 125 -5.30 -22.40 4.76
N THR A 126 -4.14 -23.06 4.82
CA THR A 126 -3.18 -22.98 5.93
C THR A 126 -2.00 -22.07 5.63
N GLN A 127 -1.80 -21.69 4.37
CA GLN A 127 -0.82 -20.70 3.99
C GLN A 127 -1.30 -19.30 4.39
N ASN A 128 -0.43 -18.49 4.98
CA ASN A 128 -0.69 -17.06 5.12
C ASN A 128 -0.84 -16.40 3.73
N PRO A 129 -2.04 -15.87 3.38
CA PRO A 129 -2.27 -15.26 2.06
C PRO A 129 -1.55 -13.91 1.89
N ASP A 130 -1.15 -13.27 2.98
CA ASP A 130 -0.59 -11.91 2.95
C ASP A 130 0.90 -11.86 2.58
N LEU A 131 1.63 -12.98 2.70
CA LEU A 131 3.09 -12.98 2.59
C LEU A 131 3.62 -12.62 1.20
N ALA A 132 2.88 -12.96 0.14
CA ALA A 132 3.27 -12.57 -1.22
C ALA A 132 3.26 -11.04 -1.37
N LEU A 133 2.15 -10.40 -1.01
CA LEU A 133 1.99 -8.95 -1.07
C LEU A 133 2.92 -8.21 -0.09
N ILE A 134 3.13 -8.74 1.12
CA ILE A 134 4.11 -8.22 2.08
C ILE A 134 5.51 -8.17 1.45
N ARG A 135 5.91 -9.24 0.74
CA ARG A 135 7.20 -9.29 0.07
C ARG A 135 7.30 -8.30 -1.09
N GLU A 136 6.25 -8.16 -1.89
CA GLU A 136 6.22 -7.15 -2.96
C GLU A 136 6.34 -5.73 -2.43
N LEU A 137 5.58 -5.39 -1.38
CA LEU A 137 5.66 -4.09 -0.71
C LEU A 137 7.07 -3.85 -0.15
N LYS A 138 7.65 -4.83 0.54
CA LYS A 138 9.02 -4.75 1.05
C LYS A 138 10.03 -4.54 -0.07
N ASN A 139 9.94 -5.30 -1.15
CA ASN A 139 10.83 -5.17 -2.31
C ASN A 139 10.70 -3.81 -2.99
N ALA A 140 9.52 -3.20 -2.93
CA ALA A 140 9.28 -1.85 -3.39
C ALA A 140 9.76 -0.76 -2.41
N GLY A 141 10.34 -1.12 -1.26
CA GLY A 141 10.92 -0.19 -0.29
C GLY A 141 10.00 0.21 0.87
N VAL A 142 8.89 -0.50 1.08
CA VAL A 142 8.00 -0.30 2.24
C VAL A 142 8.56 -1.01 3.47
N ASP A 143 8.63 -0.31 4.59
CA ASP A 143 8.94 -0.93 5.88
C ASP A 143 7.68 -1.53 6.51
N ILE A 144 7.69 -2.82 6.84
CA ILE A 144 6.53 -3.50 7.45
C ILE A 144 6.91 -3.92 8.87
N TYR A 145 6.12 -3.45 9.84
CA TYR A 145 6.28 -3.73 11.26
C TYR A 145 5.07 -4.50 11.81
N VAL A 146 5.32 -5.28 12.86
CA VAL A 146 4.28 -5.85 13.73
C VAL A 146 4.50 -5.43 15.18
N CYS A 147 3.42 -5.14 15.88
CA CYS A 147 3.43 -4.80 17.31
C CYS A 147 3.75 -6.04 18.15
N GLY A 148 4.90 -6.03 18.84
CA GLY A 148 5.33 -7.11 19.72
C GLY A 148 4.38 -7.36 20.90
N GLN A 149 3.79 -6.29 21.48
CA GLN A 149 2.77 -6.45 22.53
C GLN A 149 1.52 -7.15 22.00
N ALA A 150 1.06 -6.79 20.80
CA ALA A 150 -0.11 -7.44 20.19
C ALA A 150 0.18 -8.91 19.86
N ALA A 151 1.37 -9.20 19.31
CA ALA A 151 1.81 -10.57 19.07
C ALA A 151 1.78 -11.40 20.36
N ALA A 152 2.30 -10.87 21.47
CA ALA A 152 2.26 -11.53 22.77
C ALA A 152 0.81 -11.77 23.27
N HIS A 153 -0.07 -10.77 23.17
CA HIS A 153 -1.48 -10.91 23.54
C HIS A 153 -2.22 -11.96 22.71
N HIS A 154 -1.84 -12.14 21.44
CA HIS A 154 -2.36 -13.20 20.57
C HIS A 154 -1.68 -14.56 20.75
N GLY A 155 -0.65 -14.65 21.61
CA GLY A 155 0.10 -15.88 21.84
C GLY A 155 1.03 -16.28 20.68
N TYR A 156 1.51 -15.30 19.92
CA TYR A 156 2.46 -15.50 18.82
C TYR A 156 3.89 -15.32 19.33
N ALA A 157 4.76 -16.30 19.07
CA ALA A 157 6.17 -16.17 19.38
C ALA A 157 6.85 -15.21 18.40
N THR A 158 7.98 -14.62 18.77
CA THR A 158 8.78 -13.81 17.84
C THR A 158 9.25 -14.63 16.64
N SER A 159 9.54 -15.91 16.82
CA SER A 159 9.88 -16.86 15.76
C SER A 159 8.70 -17.23 14.85
N ASP A 160 7.48 -16.89 15.24
CA ASP A 160 6.29 -17.12 14.42
C ASP A 160 6.13 -16.05 13.34
N ILE A 161 6.74 -14.87 13.52
CA ILE A 161 6.69 -13.73 12.60
C ILE A 161 7.50 -14.03 11.33
N ALA A 162 6.96 -13.67 10.17
CA ALA A 162 7.64 -13.85 8.90
C ALA A 162 8.91 -12.97 8.80
N PRO A 163 9.98 -13.46 8.15
CA PRO A 163 11.26 -12.73 8.05
C PRO A 163 11.17 -11.41 7.26
N ASP A 164 10.10 -11.22 6.49
CA ASP A 164 9.82 -9.99 5.76
C ASP A 164 9.17 -8.90 6.64
N VAL A 165 8.83 -9.21 7.91
CA VAL A 165 8.19 -8.29 8.86
C VAL A 165 9.09 -8.03 10.06
N LYS A 166 9.26 -6.76 10.41
CA LYS A 166 10.06 -6.30 11.56
C LYS A 166 9.22 -6.30 12.83
N ILE A 167 9.74 -6.84 13.92
CA ILE A 167 9.07 -6.79 15.22
C ILE A 167 9.42 -5.47 15.91
N ALA A 168 8.43 -4.64 16.22
CA ALA A 168 8.59 -3.45 17.04
C ALA A 168 8.15 -3.70 18.49
N VAL A 169 8.63 -2.89 19.43
CA VAL A 169 8.21 -2.96 20.84
C VAL A 169 6.68 -2.86 20.94
N SER A 170 6.09 -1.85 20.30
CA SER A 170 4.65 -1.67 20.20
C SER A 170 4.28 -0.84 18.97
N ALA A 171 3.01 -0.89 18.55
CA ALA A 171 2.49 0.00 17.52
C ALA A 171 2.59 1.48 17.94
N ALA A 172 2.34 1.77 19.22
CA ALA A 172 2.47 3.13 19.77
C ALA A 172 3.89 3.67 19.58
N THR A 173 4.93 2.87 19.84
CA THR A 173 6.33 3.29 19.63
C THR A 173 6.62 3.60 18.16
N VAL A 174 6.14 2.77 17.22
CA VAL A 174 6.32 3.03 15.78
C VAL A 174 5.61 4.33 15.38
N ASN A 175 4.36 4.50 15.80
CA ASN A 175 3.58 5.70 15.49
C ASN A 175 4.20 6.96 16.08
N ILE A 176 4.64 6.94 17.34
CA ILE A 176 5.27 8.09 17.99
C ILE A 176 6.58 8.45 17.29
N ASN A 177 7.47 7.48 17.09
CA ASN A 177 8.78 7.73 16.50
C ASN A 177 8.68 8.22 15.06
N LEU A 178 7.86 7.58 14.23
CA LEU A 178 7.74 7.98 12.83
C LEU A 178 7.02 9.31 12.67
N GLN A 179 6.03 9.63 13.50
CA GLN A 179 5.42 10.97 13.48
C GLN A 179 6.40 12.06 13.92
N MET A 180 7.26 11.80 14.92
CA MET A 180 8.36 12.72 15.26
C MET A 180 9.36 12.89 14.10
N ASP A 181 9.50 11.87 13.25
CA ASP A 181 10.29 11.92 12.01
C ASP A 181 9.52 12.49 10.80
N ASN A 182 8.41 13.18 11.04
CA ASN A 182 7.52 13.83 10.07
C ASN A 182 6.79 12.85 9.12
N TYR A 183 6.44 11.66 9.59
CA TYR A 183 5.50 10.80 8.87
C TYR A 183 4.07 11.25 9.14
N ALA A 184 3.27 11.40 8.07
CA ALA A 184 1.83 11.54 8.17
C ALA A 184 1.21 10.21 8.64
N TYR A 185 0.28 10.28 9.58
CA TYR A 185 -0.41 9.11 10.13
C TYR A 185 -1.72 8.84 9.37
N ILE A 186 -1.89 7.61 8.91
CA ILE A 186 -3.13 7.10 8.30
C ILE A 186 -3.54 5.83 9.03
N SER A 187 -4.80 5.72 9.43
CA SER A 187 -5.32 4.55 10.15
C SER A 187 -6.32 3.77 9.31
N PHE A 188 -6.12 2.46 9.22
CA PHE A 188 -7.05 1.50 8.64
C PHE A 188 -7.61 0.60 9.75
N LYS A 189 -8.84 0.90 10.14
CA LYS A 189 -9.58 0.21 11.20
C LYS A 189 -10.62 -0.74 10.65
#